data_AF-A0A940NZX8-F1
#
_entry.id   AF-A0A940NZX8-F1
#
_cell.length_a   1.000
_cell.length_b   1.000
_cell.length_c   1.000
_cell.angle_alpha   90.00
_cell.angle_beta   90.00
_cell.angle_gamma   90.00
#
_symmetry.space_group_name_H-M   'P 1'
#
loop_
_entity.id
_entity.type
_entity.pdbx_description
1 polymer ?
#
loop_
_entity_poly.entity_id
_entity_poly.type
_entity_poly.pdbx_seq_one_letter_code
_entity_poly.pdbx_strand_id
1 'polypeptide(L)' 'MKRSTVITEPQECVTLRVEDCAVMLGVSMSAAYALIEQAFQTGSPFKVLRIGKVYRILKASFLEYLYGEGGE' A
#
# COMPACT_ATOMS: atom_id res chain seq x y z
N MET A 1 -28.40 28.52 2.57
CA MET A 1 -27.94 27.12 2.77
C MET A 1 -26.66 26.93 1.96
N LYS A 2 -25.50 27.18 2.54
CA LYS A 2 -24.22 27.07 1.84
C LYS A 2 -23.77 25.62 1.98
N ARG A 3 -23.88 24.84 0.89
CA ARG A 3 -23.33 23.49 0.81
C ARG A 3 -21.81 23.65 0.85
N SER A 4 -21.21 23.36 2.00
CA SER A 4 -19.77 23.30 2.16
C SER A 4 -19.24 22.18 1.27
N THR A 5 -18.71 22.53 0.10
CA THR A 5 -17.83 21.63 -0.64
C THR A 5 -16.56 21.53 0.19
N VAL A 6 -16.46 20.46 0.98
CA VAL A 6 -15.22 20.09 1.64
C VAL A 6 -14.27 19.71 0.50
N ILE A 7 -13.45 20.67 0.07
CA ILE A 7 -12.25 20.39 -0.71
C ILE A 7 -11.31 19.74 0.31
N THR A 8 -11.47 18.43 0.50
CA THR A 8 -10.38 17.63 1.05
C THR A 8 -9.39 17.51 -0.08
N GLU A 9 -8.41 18.42 -0.13
CA GLU A 9 -7.10 18.10 -0.71
C GLU A 9 -6.81 16.66 -0.31
N PRO A 10 -6.59 15.73 -1.26
CA PRO A 10 -6.27 14.37 -0.88
C PRO A 10 -4.97 14.48 -0.10
N GLN A 11 -5.06 14.42 1.24
CA GLN A 11 -3.93 14.02 2.04
C GLN A 11 -3.62 12.64 1.52
N GLU A 12 -2.65 12.56 0.60
CA GLU A 12 -2.35 11.35 -0.12
C GLU A 12 -2.25 10.23 0.91
N CYS A 13 -3.15 9.26 0.82
CA CYS A 13 -3.19 8.20 1.80
C CYS A 13 -1.83 7.49 1.71
N VAL A 14 -0.95 7.79 2.66
CA VAL A 14 0.46 7.35 2.66
C VAL A 14 0.57 5.83 2.82
N THR A 15 -0.54 5.17 3.15
CA THR A 15 -0.62 3.72 3.31
C THR A 15 -1.76 3.13 2.49
N LEU A 16 -1.52 1.96 1.95
CA LEU A 16 -2.44 1.13 1.18
C LEU A 16 -2.96 -0.02 2.05
N ARG A 17 -4.15 -0.52 1.72
CA ARG A 17 -4.64 -1.79 2.27
C ARG A 17 -4.13 -2.94 1.43
N VAL A 18 -4.21 -4.14 2.00
CA VAL A 18 -3.90 -5.40 1.30
C VAL A 18 -4.75 -5.54 0.03
N GLU A 19 -6.02 -5.15 0.10
CA GLU A 19 -6.97 -5.18 -1.01
C GLU A 19 -6.49 -4.31 -2.19
N ASP A 20 -6.14 -3.06 -1.91
CA ASP A 20 -5.61 -2.13 -2.93
C ASP A 20 -4.31 -2.66 -3.52
N CYS A 21 -3.39 -3.18 -2.69
CA CYS A 21 -2.14 -3.79 -3.16
C CYS A 21 -2.40 -4.98 -4.09
N ALA A 22 -3.37 -5.84 -3.78
CA ALA A 22 -3.70 -6.98 -4.64
C ALA A 22 -4.24 -6.55 -6.00
N VAL A 23 -5.11 -5.52 -6.02
CA VAL A 23 -5.63 -4.94 -7.26
C VAL A 23 -4.49 -4.31 -8.07
N MET A 24 -3.59 -3.57 -7.42
CA MET A 24 -2.44 -2.94 -8.09
C MET A 24 -1.42 -3.96 -8.61
N LEU A 25 -1.21 -5.06 -7.89
CA LEU A 25 -0.35 -6.18 -8.33
C LEU A 25 -1.04 -7.11 -9.34
N GLY A 26 -2.37 -7.04 -9.48
CA GLY A 26 -3.14 -7.98 -10.29
C GLY A 26 -3.13 -9.41 -9.74
N VAL A 27 -2.93 -9.59 -8.43
CA VAL A 27 -2.87 -10.92 -7.78
C VAL A 27 -4.10 -11.20 -6.94
N SER A 28 -4.33 -12.48 -6.63
CA SER A 28 -5.40 -12.88 -5.72
C SER A 28 -5.14 -12.40 -4.29
N MET A 29 -6.21 -12.19 -3.51
CA MET A 29 -6.16 -11.82 -2.09
C MET A 29 -5.18 -12.68 -1.29
N SER A 30 -5.25 -14.00 -1.44
CA SER A 30 -4.40 -14.96 -0.74
C SER A 30 -2.91 -14.74 -1.04
N ALA A 31 -2.58 -14.47 -2.31
CA ALA A 31 -1.21 -14.20 -2.74
C ALA A 31 -0.71 -12.85 -2.23
N ALA A 32 -1.55 -11.82 -2.25
CA ALA A 32 -1.22 -10.51 -1.68
C ALA A 32 -0.94 -10.61 -0.18
N TYR A 33 -1.79 -11.32 0.57
CA TYR A 33 -1.58 -11.55 2.01
C TYR A 33 -0.26 -12.26 2.29
N ALA A 34 0.06 -13.33 1.54
CA ALA A 34 1.32 -14.05 1.70
C ALA A 34 2.54 -13.15 1.38
N LEU A 35 2.46 -12.33 0.34
CA LEU A 35 3.52 -11.42 -0.07
C LEU A 35 3.75 -10.30 0.95
N ILE A 36 2.66 -9.70 1.46
CA ILE A 36 2.71 -8.64 2.46
C ILE A 36 3.19 -9.17 3.81
N GLU A 37 2.78 -10.37 4.19
CA GLU A 37 3.27 -11.03 5.40
C GLU A 37 4.77 -11.35 5.30
N GLN A 38 5.23 -11.87 4.16
CA GLN A 38 6.66 -12.06 3.91
C GLN A 38 7.42 -10.73 3.96
N ALA A 39 6.93 -9.70 3.26
CA ALA A 39 7.54 -8.37 3.27
C ALA A 39 7.57 -7.73 4.67
N PHE A 40 6.58 -8.02 5.52
CA PHE A 40 6.56 -7.60 6.90
C PHE A 40 7.61 -8.33 7.75
N GLN A 41 7.82 -9.63 7.52
CA GLN A 41 8.82 -10.43 8.25
C GLN A 41 10.26 -10.11 7.82
N THR A 42 10.49 -9.94 6.53
CA THR A 42 11.82 -9.66 5.96
C THR A 42 12.15 -8.17 5.96
N GLY A 43 11.15 -7.30 5.98
CA GLY A 43 11.30 -5.86 5.78
C GLY A 43 11.63 -5.45 4.34
N SER A 44 11.48 -6.35 3.37
CA SER A 44 11.78 -6.14 1.94
C SER A 44 10.83 -6.97 1.07
N PRO A 45 10.42 -6.50 -0.13
CA PRO A 45 10.95 -5.37 -0.90
C PRO A 45 10.31 -4.00 -0.58
N PHE A 46 9.30 -3.95 0.29
CA PHE A 46 8.68 -2.68 0.71
C PHE A 46 8.29 -2.69 2.19
N LYS A 47 8.14 -1.50 2.77
CA LYS A 47 7.80 -1.36 4.19
C LYS A 47 6.32 -1.58 4.45
N VAL A 48 6.04 -2.55 5.34
CA VAL A 48 4.71 -2.85 5.86
C VAL A 48 4.66 -2.46 7.35
N LEU A 49 3.58 -1.80 7.74
CA LEU A 49 3.25 -1.43 9.10
C LEU A 49 2.09 -2.31 9.57
N ARG A 50 2.25 -2.97 10.72
CA ARG A 50 1.15 -3.68 11.36
C ARG A 50 0.54 -2.80 12.43
N ILE A 51 -0.69 -2.33 12.20
CA ILE A 51 -1.45 -1.55 13.16
C ILE A 51 -2.51 -2.49 13.76
N GLY A 52 -2.18 -3.07 14.91
CA GLY A 52 -3.02 -4.07 15.58
C GLY A 52 -3.14 -5.37 14.75
N LYS A 53 -4.33 -5.60 14.17
CA LYS A 53 -4.63 -6.76 13.31
C LYS A 53 -4.66 -6.43 11.81
N VAL A 54 -4.41 -5.17 11.44
CA VAL A 54 -4.49 -4.72 10.05
C VAL A 54 -3.10 -4.38 9.54
N TYR A 55 -2.77 -4.90 8.36
CA TYR A 55 -1.57 -4.52 7.63
C TYR A 55 -1.80 -3.24 6.83
N ARG A 56 -0.84 -2.32 6.91
CA ARG A 56 -0.80 -1.05 6.20
C ARG A 56 0.51 -0.97 5.45
N ILE A 57 0.43 -0.88 4.14
CA ILE A 57 1.60 -0.93 3.26
C ILE A 57 1.97 0.51 2.93
N LEU A 58 3.21 0.94 3.13
CA LEU A 58 3.60 2.30 2.76
C LEU A 58 3.52 2.47 1.24
N LYS A 59 2.63 3.37 0.80
CA LYS A 59 2.36 3.62 -0.63
C LYS A 59 3.64 3.98 -1.37
N ALA A 60 4.44 4.90 -0.83
CA ALA A 60 5.70 5.31 -1.45
C ALA A 60 6.66 4.14 -1.68
N SER A 61 6.90 3.32 -0.64
CA SER A 61 7.80 2.15 -0.73
C SER A 61 7.25 1.05 -1.64
N PHE A 62 5.93 0.88 -1.68
CA PHE A 62 5.28 -0.09 -2.56
C PHE A 62 5.26 0.35 -4.02
N LEU A 63 5.05 1.65 -4.27
CA LEU A 63 5.16 2.24 -5.61
C LEU A 63 6.61 2.16 -6.10
N GLU A 64 7.59 2.43 -5.24
CA GLU A 64 9.00 2.22 -5.57
C GLU A 64 9.30 0.74 -5.88
N TYR A 65 8.61 -0.21 -5.27
CA TYR A 65 8.72 -1.62 -5.66
C TYR A 65 8.05 -1.95 -7.01
N LEU A 66 6.87 -1.37 -7.27
CA LEU A 66 6.09 -1.62 -8.50
C LEU A 66 6.67 -0.92 -9.73
N TYR A 67 7.09 0.33 -9.56
CA TYR A 67 7.57 1.24 -10.58
C TYR A 67 9.07 1.50 -10.48
N GLY A 68 9.75 0.91 -9.48
CA GLY A 68 11.21 0.95 -9.38
C GLY A 68 11.81 0.20 -10.54
N GLU A 69 11.89 0.89 -11.66
CA GLU A 69 12.85 0.65 -12.70
C GLU A 69 14.22 0.57 -12.04
N GLY A 70 14.92 -0.56 -12.25
CA GLY A 70 16.36 -0.54 -12.15
C GLY A 70 16.85 0.60 -13.04
N GLY A 71 17.58 1.55 -12.44
CA GLY A 71 18.32 2.52 -13.22
C GLY A 71 19.29 1.79 -14.13
N GLU A 72 19.11 1.97 -15.44
CA GLU A 72 20.21 2.05 -16.40
C GLU A 72 20.43 3.52 -16.76
#